data_AF-A0A420B7S4-F1
#
_entry.id   AF-A0A420B7S4-F1
#
_cell.length_a   1.000
_cell.length_b   1.000
_cell.length_c   1.000
_cell.angle_alpha   90.00
_cell.angle_beta   90.00
_cell.angle_gamma   90.00
#
_symmetry.space_group_name_H-M   'P 1'
#
loop_
_entity.id
_entity.type
_entity.pdbx_description
1 polymer ?
#
loop_
_entity_poly.entity_id
_entity_poly.type
_entity_poly.pdbx_seq_one_letter_code
_entity_poly.pdbx_strand_id
1 'polypeptide(L)'
;MSIRKLLQLLVILFYLVLMSCNQKSQVGIIDDPRDLELPQKVADSLWRKAINEGDFKAYNEVSTNYWLVLKMPELYYYALLMANRHQCPEAYLNLYEMLIGEGTINGVEVNGKDSISRNQALFYLLKAYELGEEDAVYSVYKEFGDSISLPKSINYLKKIQKFYTN
;
A
#
# COMPACT_ATOMS: atom_id res chain seq x y z
N MET A 1 -21.61 -36.71 -33.25
CA MET A 1 -21.86 -36.90 -31.80
C MET A 1 -23.32 -36.53 -31.52
N SER A 2 -24.13 -37.42 -30.93
CA SER A 2 -25.57 -37.14 -30.70
C SER A 2 -25.74 -35.96 -29.73
N ILE A 3 -26.73 -35.09 -29.96
CA ILE A 3 -27.09 -33.94 -29.12
C ILE A 3 -27.22 -34.36 -27.64
N ARG A 4 -27.71 -35.58 -27.38
CA ARG A 4 -27.82 -36.15 -26.04
C ARG A 4 -26.48 -36.37 -25.34
N LYS A 5 -25.45 -36.77 -26.10
CA LYS A 5 -24.07 -36.94 -25.58
C LYS A 5 -23.38 -35.59 -25.35
N LEU A 6 -23.67 -34.59 -26.19
CA LEU A 6 -23.17 -33.22 -26.00
C LEU A 6 -23.77 -32.59 -24.73
N LEU A 7 -25.08 -32.75 -24.51
CA LEU A 7 -25.76 -32.25 -23.32
C LEU A 7 -25.22 -32.89 -22.03
N GLN A 8 -24.98 -34.20 -22.04
CA GLN A 8 -24.38 -34.92 -20.91
C GLN A 8 -22.97 -34.41 -20.58
N LEU A 9 -22.16 -34.11 -21.61
CA LEU A 9 -20.80 -33.63 -21.43
C LEU A 9 -20.78 -32.21 -20.82
N LEU A 10 -21.71 -31.34 -21.22
CA LEU A 10 -21.86 -30.00 -20.66
C LEU A 10 -22.31 -30.03 -19.19
N VAL A 11 -23.22 -30.95 -18.82
CA VAL A 11 -23.65 -31.13 -17.42
C VAL A 11 -22.49 -31.61 -16.54
N ILE A 12 -21.69 -32.57 -17.02
CA ILE A 12 -20.51 -33.05 -16.28
C ILE A 12 -19.48 -31.93 -16.09
N LEU A 13 -19.24 -31.13 -17.13
CA LEU A 13 -18.32 -29.98 -17.05
C LEU A 13 -18.81 -28.94 -16.02
N PHE A 14 -20.12 -28.69 -15.96
CA PHE A 14 -20.73 -27.79 -14.98
C PHE A 14 -20.58 -28.32 -13.55
N TYR A 15 -20.76 -29.63 -13.31
CA TYR A 15 -20.54 -30.24 -12.00
C TYR A 15 -19.07 -30.19 -11.56
N LEU A 16 -18.12 -30.32 -12.48
CA LEU A 16 -16.68 -30.21 -12.18
C LEU A 16 -16.30 -28.78 -11.76
N VAL A 17 -16.92 -27.75 -12.36
CA VAL A 17 -16.71 -26.35 -11.96
C VAL A 17 -17.29 -26.08 -10.57
N LEU A 18 -18.41 -26.69 -10.21
CA LEU A 18 -19.02 -26.54 -8.88
C LEU A 18 -18.22 -27.21 -7.75
N MET A 19 -17.47 -28.27 -8.04
CA MET A 19 -16.64 -28.97 -7.03
C MET A 19 -15.31 -28.25 -6.73
N SER A 20 -14.92 -27.25 -7.51
CA SER A 20 -13.66 -26.51 -7.33
C SER A 20 -13.72 -25.41 -6.26
N CYS A 21 -14.87 -25.19 -5.61
CA CYS A 21 -15.03 -24.18 -4.56
C CYS A 21 -15.48 -24.84 -3.24
N ASN A 22 -14.55 -25.47 -2.52
CA ASN A 22 -14.83 -25.90 -1.14
C ASN A 22 -13.59 -25.94 -0.23
N GLN A 23 -12.66 -25.00 -0.42
CA GLN A 23 -11.65 -24.69 0.60
C GLN A 23 -12.12 -23.46 1.39
N LYS A 24 -13.07 -23.66 2.30
CA LYS A 24 -13.27 -22.72 3.40
C LYS A 24 -12.13 -22.96 4.38
N SER A 25 -11.09 -22.14 4.30
CA SER A 25 -10.13 -22.03 5.39
C SER A 25 -10.91 -21.69 6.66
N GLN A 26 -10.63 -22.40 7.76
CA GLN A 26 -11.14 -21.99 9.05
C GLN A 26 -10.54 -20.62 9.36
N VAL A 27 -11.39 -19.60 9.43
CA VAL A 27 -10.97 -18.27 9.89
C VAL A 27 -10.71 -18.42 11.38
N GLY A 28 -9.45 -18.67 11.73
CA GLY A 28 -9.00 -18.58 13.12
C GLY A 28 -9.27 -17.17 13.63
N ILE A 29 -9.76 -17.06 14.86
CA ILE A 29 -9.83 -15.76 15.55
C ILE A 29 -8.38 -15.36 15.80
N ILE A 30 -7.97 -14.20 15.26
CA ILE A 30 -6.66 -13.61 15.53
C ILE A 30 -6.83 -12.76 16.77
N ASP A 31 -6.25 -13.19 17.89
CA ASP A 31 -6.35 -12.47 19.17
C ASP A 31 -5.33 -11.32 19.24
N ASP A 32 -4.15 -11.50 18.62
CA ASP A 32 -3.10 -10.49 18.55
C ASP A 32 -2.61 -10.30 17.10
N PRO A 33 -2.62 -9.08 16.54
CA PRO A 33 -2.06 -8.82 15.21
C PRO A 33 -0.62 -9.32 15.04
N ARG A 34 0.17 -9.39 16.11
CA ARG A 34 1.55 -9.92 16.08
C ARG A 34 1.64 -11.40 15.75
N ASP A 35 0.55 -12.15 15.90
CA ASP A 35 0.49 -13.55 15.48
C ASP A 35 0.55 -13.70 13.95
N LEU A 36 0.31 -12.61 13.22
CA LEU A 36 0.47 -12.54 11.76
C LEU A 36 1.87 -12.13 11.32
N GLU A 37 2.78 -11.85 12.26
CA GLU A 37 4.11 -11.37 11.91
C GLU A 37 4.88 -12.42 11.09
N LEU A 38 5.44 -11.98 9.96
CA LEU A 38 6.28 -12.85 9.16
C LEU A 38 7.50 -13.32 9.98
N PRO A 39 7.95 -14.59 9.82
CA PRO A 39 9.19 -15.02 10.43
C PRO A 39 10.34 -14.07 10.06
N GLN A 40 11.14 -13.65 11.03
CA GLN A 40 12.18 -12.63 10.83
C GLN A 40 13.06 -12.88 9.60
N LYS A 41 13.49 -14.13 9.37
CA LYS A 41 14.31 -14.49 8.21
C LYS A 41 13.62 -14.20 6.87
N VAL A 42 12.30 -14.36 6.81
CA VAL A 42 11.48 -14.07 5.63
C VAL A 42 11.37 -12.57 5.45
N ALA A 43 11.00 -11.82 6.50
CA ALA A 43 10.94 -10.36 6.47
C ALA A 43 12.28 -9.74 6.05
N ASP A 44 13.40 -10.20 6.64
CA ASP A 44 14.74 -9.76 6.29
C ASP A 44 15.10 -10.06 4.82
N SER A 45 14.66 -11.21 4.30
CA SER A 45 14.88 -11.56 2.90
C SER A 45 14.09 -10.67 1.95
N LEU A 46 12.83 -10.36 2.29
CA LEU A 46 11.98 -9.45 1.51
C LEU A 46 12.54 -8.04 1.53
N TRP A 47 12.93 -7.53 2.70
CA TRP A 47 13.54 -6.21 2.82
C TRP A 47 14.85 -6.09 2.05
N ARG A 48 15.71 -7.12 2.05
CA ARG A 48 16.92 -7.10 1.23
C ARG A 48 16.62 -6.98 -0.27
N LYS A 49 15.67 -7.76 -0.79
CA LYS A 49 15.25 -7.66 -2.19
C LYS A 49 14.67 -6.29 -2.51
N ALA A 50 13.73 -5.81 -1.69
CA ALA A 50 13.12 -4.51 -1.86
C ALA A 50 14.17 -3.39 -1.86
N ILE A 51 14.92 -3.26 -0.76
CA ILE A 51 15.81 -2.12 -0.52
C ILE A 51 17.05 -2.15 -1.42
N ASN A 52 17.64 -3.32 -1.67
CA ASN A 52 18.89 -3.40 -2.42
C ASN A 52 18.66 -3.55 -3.93
N GLU A 53 17.59 -4.24 -4.33
CA GLU A 53 17.35 -4.60 -5.74
C GLU A 53 16.17 -3.83 -6.36
N GLY A 54 15.40 -3.09 -5.55
CA GLY A 54 14.23 -2.36 -6.01
C GLY A 54 13.03 -3.26 -6.30
N ASP A 55 12.96 -4.46 -5.69
CA ASP A 55 11.85 -5.39 -5.89
C ASP A 55 10.56 -4.87 -5.23
N PHE A 56 9.66 -4.31 -6.05
CA PHE A 56 8.39 -3.75 -5.58
C PHE A 56 7.43 -4.82 -5.06
N LYS A 57 7.50 -6.05 -5.56
CA LYS A 57 6.66 -7.14 -5.06
C LYS A 57 7.12 -7.58 -3.68
N ALA A 58 8.45 -7.68 -3.49
CA ALA A 58 9.00 -7.95 -2.17
C ALA A 58 8.66 -6.83 -1.18
N TYR A 59 8.67 -5.56 -1.63
CA TYR A 59 8.22 -4.43 -0.84
C TYR A 59 6.76 -4.59 -0.42
N ASN A 60 5.85 -4.79 -1.39
CA ASN A 60 4.42 -4.93 -1.15
C ASN A 60 4.10 -6.01 -0.09
N GLU A 61 4.76 -7.16 -0.19
CA GLU A 61 4.52 -8.29 0.72
C GLU A 61 4.90 -7.94 2.16
N VAL A 62 6.08 -7.34 2.35
CA VAL A 62 6.57 -7.02 3.70
C VAL A 62 5.96 -5.73 4.27
N SER A 63 5.69 -4.73 3.43
CA SER A 63 5.00 -3.49 3.82
C SER A 63 3.59 -3.79 4.32
N THR A 64 2.85 -4.63 3.59
CA THR A 64 1.50 -5.07 3.97
C THR A 64 1.53 -5.80 5.31
N ASN A 65 2.48 -6.70 5.53
CA ASN A 65 2.60 -7.36 6.83
C ASN A 65 2.87 -6.37 7.95
N TYR A 66 3.77 -5.40 7.74
CA TYR A 66 4.10 -4.38 8.73
C TYR A 66 2.92 -3.46 9.05
N TRP A 67 2.08 -3.14 8.05
CA TRP A 67 0.79 -2.51 8.25
C TRP A 67 -0.12 -3.31 9.19
N LEU A 68 -0.27 -4.61 8.92
CA LEU A 68 -1.13 -5.50 9.71
C LEU A 68 -0.64 -5.66 11.16
N VAL A 69 0.68 -5.77 11.37
CA VAL A 69 1.25 -5.97 12.71
C VAL A 69 1.66 -4.67 13.42
N LEU A 70 1.23 -3.53 12.88
CA LEU A 70 1.43 -2.18 13.46
C LEU A 70 2.90 -1.77 13.67
N LYS A 71 3.82 -2.25 12.81
CA LYS A 71 5.25 -1.85 12.80
C LYS A 71 5.49 -0.56 12.01
N MET A 72 4.73 0.48 12.36
CA MET A 72 4.71 1.76 11.62
C MET A 72 6.06 2.49 11.62
N PRO A 73 6.80 2.59 12.75
CA PRO A 73 8.08 3.31 12.76
C PRO A 73 9.11 2.71 11.80
N GLU A 74 9.22 1.38 11.78
CA GLU A 74 10.13 0.65 10.89
C GLU A 74 9.66 0.76 9.42
N LEU A 75 8.36 0.62 9.19
CA LEU A 75 7.79 0.74 7.85
C LEU A 75 8.05 2.13 7.26
N TYR A 76 7.90 3.19 8.05
CA TYR A 76 8.19 4.56 7.62
C TYR A 76 9.62 4.70 7.07
N TYR A 77 10.61 4.14 7.80
CA TYR A 77 12.00 4.20 7.36
C TYR A 77 12.22 3.46 6.04
N TYR A 78 11.67 2.26 5.89
CA TYR A 78 11.83 1.49 4.65
C TYR A 78 11.06 2.10 3.47
N ALA A 79 9.86 2.64 3.71
CA ALA A 79 9.08 3.35 2.69
C ALA A 79 9.84 4.58 2.16
N LEU A 80 10.49 5.35 3.03
CA LEU A 80 11.37 6.46 2.60
C LEU A 80 12.49 5.98 1.68
N LEU A 81 13.13 4.86 2.00
CA LEU A 81 14.21 4.31 1.16
C LEU A 81 13.67 3.86 -0.21
N MET A 82 12.54 3.16 -0.26
CA MET A 82 11.93 2.70 -1.51
C MET A 82 11.43 3.84 -2.38
N ALA A 83 10.76 4.82 -1.79
CA ALA A 83 10.29 6.01 -2.50
C ALA A 83 11.48 6.77 -3.11
N ASN A 84 12.53 7.04 -2.33
CA ASN A 84 13.63 7.88 -2.78
C ASN A 84 14.61 7.17 -3.71
N ARG A 85 14.97 5.92 -3.45
CA ARG A 85 15.99 5.19 -4.23
C ARG A 85 15.42 4.57 -5.49
N HIS A 86 14.21 4.03 -5.40
CA HIS A 86 13.64 3.19 -6.45
C HIS A 86 12.39 3.80 -7.07
N GLN A 87 11.92 4.96 -6.59
CA GLN A 87 10.70 5.61 -7.06
C GLN A 87 9.50 4.64 -6.99
N CYS A 88 9.43 3.82 -5.94
CA CYS A 88 8.34 2.86 -5.74
C CYS A 88 7.01 3.60 -5.51
N PRO A 89 5.98 3.42 -6.36
CA PRO A 89 4.71 4.15 -6.25
C PRO A 89 3.98 3.85 -4.94
N GLU A 90 3.86 2.57 -4.56
CA GLU A 90 3.26 2.14 -3.30
C GLU A 90 3.98 2.74 -2.08
N ALA A 91 5.31 2.86 -2.13
CA ALA A 91 6.06 3.44 -1.02
C ALA A 91 5.74 4.93 -0.83
N TYR A 92 5.48 5.66 -1.92
CA TYR A 92 4.98 7.02 -1.82
C TYR A 92 3.57 7.06 -1.20
N LEU A 93 2.68 6.15 -1.57
CA LEU A 93 1.34 6.08 -0.98
C LEU A 93 1.40 5.76 0.53
N ASN A 94 2.19 4.76 0.92
CA ASN A 94 2.40 4.39 2.33
C ASN A 94 2.87 5.60 3.17
N LEU A 95 3.77 6.42 2.65
CA LEU A 95 4.23 7.63 3.33
C LEU A 95 3.14 8.70 3.46
N TYR A 96 2.28 8.86 2.45
CA TYR A 96 1.12 9.74 2.55
C TYR A 96 0.20 9.26 3.67
N GLU A 97 -0.17 7.99 3.69
CA GLU A 97 -1.10 7.40 4.66
C GLU A 97 -0.58 7.52 6.09
N MET A 98 0.71 7.25 6.30
CA MET A 98 1.36 7.44 7.60
C MET A 98 1.33 8.90 8.08
N LEU A 99 1.47 9.89 7.18
CA LEU A 99 1.46 11.30 7.56
C LEU A 99 0.06 11.87 7.82
N ILE A 100 -0.97 11.34 7.16
CA ILE A 100 -2.36 11.75 7.39
C ILE A 100 -3.07 10.93 8.46
N GLY A 101 -2.45 9.83 8.90
CA GLY A 101 -2.97 8.97 9.96
C GLY A 101 -3.19 9.74 11.26
N GLU A 102 -4.31 9.47 11.91
CA GLU A 102 -4.58 9.96 13.26
C GLU A 102 -4.23 8.87 14.27
N GLY A 103 -3.42 9.21 15.27
CA GLY A 103 -2.99 8.24 16.27
C GLY A 103 -1.94 8.79 17.21
N THR A 104 -1.47 7.93 18.11
CA THR A 104 -0.34 8.24 18.98
C THR A 104 0.71 7.14 18.93
N ILE A 105 1.98 7.52 19.02
CA ILE A 105 3.11 6.61 19.24
C ILE A 105 3.63 6.90 20.64
N ASN A 106 3.50 5.95 21.57
CA ASN A 106 3.89 6.12 22.96
C ASN A 106 3.31 7.38 23.63
N GLY A 107 2.05 7.72 23.31
CA GLY A 107 1.36 8.90 23.82
C GLY A 107 1.69 10.22 23.11
N VAL A 108 2.55 10.19 22.08
CA VAL A 108 2.84 11.36 21.23
C VAL A 108 1.91 11.35 20.03
N GLU A 109 1.16 12.43 19.82
CA GLU A 109 0.30 12.61 18.64
C GLU A 109 1.13 12.69 17.35
N VAL A 110 0.77 11.89 16.35
CA VAL A 110 1.51 11.76 15.08
C VAL A 110 0.68 12.17 13.87
N ASN A 111 -0.16 13.19 13.99
CA ASN A 111 -0.88 13.72 12.84
C ASN A 111 -0.11 14.87 12.17
N GLY A 112 0.17 14.73 10.86
CA GLY A 112 0.89 15.73 10.07
C GLY A 112 0.02 16.95 9.70
N LYS A 113 -0.68 17.54 10.68
CA LYS A 113 -1.65 18.63 10.46
C LYS A 113 -1.00 20.00 10.28
N ASP A 114 0.28 20.17 10.64
CA ASP A 114 1.00 21.39 10.34
C ASP A 114 1.22 21.56 8.82
N SER A 115 1.43 22.80 8.38
CA SER A 115 1.50 23.11 6.95
C SER A 115 2.65 22.41 6.21
N ILE A 116 3.77 22.11 6.88
CA ILE A 116 4.94 21.47 6.26
C ILE A 116 4.64 19.99 6.07
N SER A 117 4.24 19.31 7.15
CA SER A 117 3.88 17.89 7.10
C SER A 117 2.73 17.64 6.12
N ARG A 118 1.75 18.54 6.07
CA ARG A 118 0.65 18.47 5.11
C ARG A 118 1.13 18.61 3.67
N ASN A 119 2.02 19.55 3.37
CA ASN A 119 2.60 19.68 2.04
C ASN A 119 3.44 18.44 1.68
N GLN A 120 4.13 17.84 2.65
CA GLN A 120 4.92 16.63 2.44
C GLN A 120 4.01 15.42 2.11
N ALA A 121 2.91 15.25 2.84
CA ALA A 121 1.91 14.23 2.55
C ALA A 121 1.34 14.39 1.13
N LEU A 122 0.96 15.62 0.74
CA LEU A 122 0.41 15.89 -0.59
C LEU A 122 1.45 15.70 -1.71
N PHE A 123 2.72 15.99 -1.44
CA PHE A 123 3.81 15.63 -2.36
C PHE A 123 3.83 14.12 -2.60
N TYR A 124 3.80 13.30 -1.53
CA TYR A 124 3.84 11.85 -1.66
C TYR A 124 2.62 11.28 -2.36
N LEU A 125 1.39 11.70 -2.01
CA LEU A 125 0.17 11.26 -2.67
C LEU A 125 0.19 11.51 -4.18
N LEU A 126 0.51 12.74 -4.57
CA LEU A 126 0.54 13.11 -5.98
C LEU A 126 1.68 12.42 -6.71
N LYS A 127 2.80 12.16 -6.03
CA LYS A 127 3.92 11.42 -6.63
C LYS A 127 3.57 9.95 -6.87
N ALA A 128 2.85 9.30 -5.94
CA ALA A 128 2.32 7.95 -6.13
C ALA A 128 1.38 7.90 -7.34
N TYR A 129 0.43 8.84 -7.41
CA TYR A 129 -0.50 8.97 -8.53
C TYR A 129 0.19 9.23 -9.87
N GLU A 130 1.17 10.15 -9.91
CA GLU A 130 1.97 10.45 -11.10
C GLU A 130 2.76 9.24 -11.61
N LEU A 131 3.11 8.30 -10.73
CA LEU A 131 3.81 7.07 -11.06
C LEU A 131 2.87 5.89 -11.37
N GLY A 132 1.55 6.09 -11.31
CA GLY A 132 0.55 5.10 -11.67
C GLY A 132 0.12 4.16 -10.54
N GLU A 133 0.28 4.56 -9.27
CA GLU A 133 -0.28 3.81 -8.14
C GLU A 133 -1.81 3.86 -8.18
N GLU A 134 -2.45 2.71 -8.38
CA GLU A 134 -3.90 2.63 -8.56
C GLU A 134 -4.65 2.97 -7.26
N ASP A 135 -4.10 2.54 -6.12
CA ASP A 135 -4.69 2.80 -4.80
C ASP A 135 -4.65 4.29 -4.42
N ALA A 136 -3.77 5.08 -5.06
CA ALA A 136 -3.69 6.52 -4.84
C ALA A 136 -4.89 7.29 -5.44
N VAL A 137 -5.62 6.71 -6.41
CA VAL A 137 -6.71 7.39 -7.14
C VAL A 137 -7.81 7.85 -6.17
N TYR A 138 -8.22 6.98 -5.25
CA TYR A 138 -9.25 7.30 -4.27
C TYR A 138 -8.81 8.45 -3.35
N SER A 139 -7.57 8.39 -2.86
CA SER A 139 -7.02 9.41 -1.98
C SER A 139 -6.85 10.76 -2.71
N VAL A 140 -6.44 10.76 -3.97
CA VAL A 140 -6.41 11.98 -4.81
C VAL A 140 -7.81 12.57 -4.95
N TYR A 141 -8.82 11.75 -5.27
CA TYR A 141 -10.20 12.21 -5.36
C TYR A 141 -10.70 12.80 -4.03
N LYS A 142 -10.40 12.16 -2.90
CA LYS A 142 -10.76 12.68 -1.57
C LYS A 142 -10.14 14.05 -1.29
N GLU A 143 -8.90 14.27 -1.74
CA GLU A 143 -8.15 15.50 -1.48
C GLU A 143 -8.49 16.65 -2.43
N PHE A 144 -8.80 16.34 -3.69
CA PHE A 144 -8.92 17.33 -4.76
C PHE A 144 -10.29 17.36 -5.47
N GLY A 145 -11.17 16.40 -5.17
CA GLY A 145 -12.45 16.21 -5.86
C GLY A 145 -12.29 15.97 -7.35
N ASP A 146 -13.28 16.38 -8.14
CA ASP A 146 -13.30 16.28 -9.61
C ASP A 146 -12.49 17.40 -10.31
N SER A 147 -11.38 17.84 -9.70
CA SER A 147 -10.56 18.90 -10.29
C SER A 147 -10.06 18.53 -11.69
N ILE A 148 -10.38 19.36 -12.68
CA ILE A 148 -10.00 19.18 -14.09
C ILE A 148 -8.47 19.18 -14.27
N SER A 149 -7.73 19.83 -13.37
CA SER A 149 -6.28 19.88 -13.41
C SER A 149 -5.70 19.69 -12.01
N LEU A 150 -5.20 18.49 -11.74
CA LEU A 150 -4.47 18.21 -10.50
C LEU A 150 -3.14 18.98 -10.46
N PRO A 151 -2.74 19.53 -9.30
CA PRO A 151 -1.40 20.04 -9.13
C PRO A 151 -0.39 18.89 -9.25
N LYS A 152 0.82 19.19 -9.76
CA LYS A 152 1.93 18.22 -9.74
C LYS A 152 2.54 18.12 -8.35
N SER A 153 3.05 16.95 -8.00
CA SER A 153 3.75 16.67 -6.73
C SER A 153 4.81 17.74 -6.43
N ILE A 154 5.62 18.11 -7.42
CA ILE A 154 6.69 19.11 -7.30
C ILE A 154 6.22 20.48 -6.80
N ASN A 155 4.95 20.85 -7.01
CA ASN A 155 4.41 22.11 -6.52
C ASN A 155 4.40 22.15 -5.00
N TYR A 156 4.19 21.02 -4.33
CA TYR A 156 4.20 20.92 -2.87
C TYR A 156 5.62 20.88 -2.31
N LEU A 157 6.56 20.25 -3.01
CA LEU A 157 7.98 20.33 -2.63
C LEU A 157 8.49 21.78 -2.67
N LYS A 158 8.09 22.56 -3.67
CA LYS A 158 8.41 24.00 -3.75
C LYS A 158 7.82 24.81 -2.59
N LYS A 159 6.62 24.46 -2.11
CA LYS A 159 6.01 25.10 -0.93
C LYS A 159 6.84 24.84 0.33
N ILE A 160 7.30 23.60 0.53
CA ILE A 160 8.19 23.22 1.64
C ILE A 160 9.50 24.00 1.54
N GLN A 161 10.14 24.01 0.37
CA GLN A 161 11.39 24.75 0.18
C GLN A 161 11.22 26.24 0.53
N LYS A 162 10.15 26.88 0.03
CA LYS A 162 9.88 28.29 0.31
C LYS A 162 9.74 28.58 1.80
N PHE A 163 9.19 27.66 2.60
CA PHE A 163 9.06 27.83 4.04
C PHE A 163 10.43 27.99 4.72
N TYR A 164 11.43 27.23 4.28
CA TYR A 164 12.77 27.23 4.89
C TYR A 164 13.73 28.30 4.35
N THR A 165 13.38 28.93 3.22
CA THR A 165 14.22 29.98 2.60
C THR A 165 13.79 31.40 2.93
N ASN A 166 12.67 31.58 3.63
CA ASN A 166 12.21 32.87 4.15
C ASN A 166 12.65 33.03 5.61
#